data_AF-A0A1H4Z3Z9-F1
#
_entry.id   AF-A0A1H4Z3Z9-F1
#
_cell.length_a   1.000
_cell.length_b   1.000
_cell.length_c   1.000
_cell.angle_alpha   90.00
_cell.angle_beta   90.00
_cell.angle_gamma   90.00
#
_symmetry.space_group_name_H-M   'P 1'
#
loop_
_entity.id
_entity.type
_entity.pdbx_description
1 polymer ?
#
loop_
_entity_poly.entity_id
_entity_poly.type
_entity_poly.pdbx_seq_one_letter_code
_entity_poly.pdbx_strand_id
1 'polypeptide(L)'
;MDRSIYPLTHDRPYTFGELRAAEKMLLAERQADQALSSRLRLQDRKQIDWAKTRNEEWSPLKLLADGLGLIDEDTFCWTPAGAADFVIASGARTLKVQCTMAYDERSEGQYRAGHLYRKEQEFGATNGRYFGGGRISEPTVRDVAEDLVTWRAGIVSAVKSKMTNVSYEGQGLDLLVFARGCAFDLIDFSLEEVVRPALNQLGPEYWGRIFANVYVVDDHAFAHIAKL
;
A
#
# COMPACT_ATOMS: atom_id res chain seq x y z
N MET A 1 -17.50 9.55 24.24
CA MET A 1 -16.37 10.09 23.45
C MET A 1 -15.59 8.89 22.98
N ASP A 2 -15.79 8.48 21.73
CA ASP A 2 -15.07 7.35 21.16
C ASP A 2 -13.59 7.72 21.06
N ARG A 3 -12.76 6.96 21.78
CA ARG A 3 -11.30 6.98 21.55
C ARG A 3 -11.08 6.36 20.16
N SER A 4 -10.56 7.15 19.22
CA SER A 4 -10.03 6.60 17.98
C SER A 4 -9.02 5.50 18.30
N ILE A 5 -9.22 4.31 17.73
CA ILE A 5 -8.32 3.15 17.87
C ILE A 5 -6.95 3.47 17.25
N TYR A 6 -6.91 4.37 16.28
CA TYR A 6 -5.67 4.87 15.68
C TYR A 6 -5.25 6.19 16.31
N PRO A 7 -4.06 6.24 16.94
CA PRO A 7 -3.59 7.43 17.65
C PRO A 7 -2.69 8.33 16.79
N LEU A 8 -2.53 8.07 15.48
CA LEU A 8 -1.55 8.76 14.64
C LEU A 8 -2.05 10.15 14.24
N THR A 9 -1.28 11.17 14.62
CA THR A 9 -1.47 12.57 14.26
C THR A 9 -0.29 13.06 13.42
N HIS A 10 -0.53 14.03 12.53
CA HIS A 10 0.54 14.64 11.73
C HIS A 10 1.65 15.22 12.63
N ASP A 11 2.87 15.24 12.10
CA ASP A 11 4.04 15.93 12.64
C ASP A 11 4.50 15.47 14.05
N ARG A 12 3.92 14.37 14.53
CA ARG A 12 4.33 13.72 15.77
C ARG A 12 5.14 12.45 15.46
N PRO A 13 6.30 12.25 16.13
CA PRO A 13 7.02 10.99 16.04
C PRO A 13 6.28 9.88 16.79
N TYR A 14 6.24 8.70 16.16
CA TYR A 14 5.74 7.44 16.69
C TYR A 14 6.77 6.34 16.47
N THR A 15 6.67 5.26 17.24
CA THR A 15 7.48 4.06 16.99
C THR A 15 6.76 3.07 16.08
N PHE A 16 7.50 2.21 15.37
CA PHE A 16 6.86 1.11 14.63
C PHE A 16 6.19 0.09 15.55
N GLY A 17 6.65 -0.05 16.80
CA GLY A 17 5.95 -0.82 17.82
C GLY A 17 4.53 -0.29 18.09
N GLU A 18 4.35 1.04 18.17
CA GLU A 18 3.04 1.66 18.32
C GLU A 18 2.13 1.40 17.10
N LEU A 19 2.69 1.51 15.88
CA LEU A 19 1.94 1.23 14.64
C LEU A 19 1.51 -0.25 14.57
N ARG A 20 2.41 -1.19 14.87
CA ARG A 20 2.13 -2.62 14.88
C ARG A 20 1.10 -2.98 15.96
N ALA A 21 1.18 -2.37 17.13
CA ALA A 21 0.20 -2.55 18.20
C ALA A 21 -1.20 -2.06 17.78
N ALA A 22 -1.29 -0.89 17.15
CA ALA A 22 -2.54 -0.35 16.63
C ALA A 22 -3.16 -1.26 15.54
N GLU A 23 -2.35 -1.75 14.59
CA GLU A 23 -2.79 -2.70 13.57
C GLU A 23 -3.29 -4.03 14.18
N LYS A 24 -2.60 -4.53 15.22
CA LYS A 24 -2.99 -5.75 15.92
C LYS A 24 -4.31 -5.58 16.67
N MET A 25 -4.50 -4.45 17.36
CA MET A 25 -5.76 -4.13 18.03
C MET A 25 -6.90 -4.01 17.02
N LEU A 26 -6.68 -3.29 15.92
CA LEU A 26 -7.67 -3.16 14.85
C LEU A 26 -8.05 -4.51 14.26
N LEU A 27 -7.09 -5.41 14.04
CA LEU A 27 -7.38 -6.75 13.54
C LEU A 27 -8.29 -7.54 14.50
N ALA A 28 -8.02 -7.49 15.80
CA ALA A 28 -8.84 -8.15 16.81
C ALA A 28 -10.28 -7.59 16.83
N GLU A 29 -10.43 -6.26 16.72
CA GLU A 29 -11.74 -5.63 16.65
C GLU A 29 -12.50 -5.99 15.37
N ARG A 30 -11.81 -6.04 14.21
CA ARG A 30 -12.42 -6.48 12.95
C ARG A 30 -12.89 -7.92 12.99
N GLN A 31 -12.17 -8.78 13.71
CA GLN A 31 -12.56 -10.17 13.96
C GLN A 31 -13.79 -10.27 14.86
N ALA A 32 -13.90 -9.38 15.84
CA ALA A 32 -15.04 -9.32 16.76
C ALA A 32 -16.27 -8.60 16.18
N ASP A 33 -16.10 -7.66 15.26
CA ASP A 33 -17.16 -6.84 14.65
C ASP A 33 -17.09 -6.85 13.11
N GLN A 34 -17.99 -7.66 12.51
CA GLN A 34 -18.13 -7.77 11.06
C GLN A 34 -18.60 -6.45 10.40
N ALA A 35 -19.40 -5.65 11.11
CA ALA A 35 -19.88 -4.36 10.60
C ALA A 35 -18.73 -3.35 10.55
N LEU A 36 -17.86 -3.32 11.57
CA LEU A 36 -16.62 -2.55 11.54
C LEU A 36 -15.72 -2.96 10.36
N SER A 37 -15.49 -4.26 10.17
CA SER A 37 -14.68 -4.75 9.04
C SER A 37 -15.25 -4.31 7.68
N SER A 38 -16.58 -4.32 7.54
CA SER A 38 -17.26 -3.92 6.31
C SER A 38 -17.13 -2.41 6.05
N ARG A 39 -17.31 -1.58 7.08
CA ARG A 39 -17.15 -0.12 6.99
C ARG A 39 -15.72 0.29 6.62
N LEU A 40 -14.71 -0.35 7.23
CA LEU A 40 -13.30 -0.10 6.91
C LEU A 40 -12.93 -0.37 5.46
N ARG A 41 -13.63 -1.30 4.79
CA ARG A 41 -13.43 -1.60 3.37
C ARG A 41 -13.91 -0.48 2.46
N LEU A 42 -15.01 0.17 2.81
CA LEU A 42 -15.60 1.24 1.99
C LEU A 42 -14.75 2.51 1.98
N GLN A 43 -13.77 2.61 2.89
CA GLN A 43 -12.89 3.79 3.03
C GLN A 43 -13.67 5.10 3.19
N ASP A 44 -14.94 5.01 3.62
CA ASP A 44 -15.83 6.14 3.73
C ASP A 44 -15.45 6.97 4.96
N ARG A 45 -14.76 8.09 4.72
CA ARG A 45 -14.35 9.04 5.77
C ARG A 45 -15.53 9.58 6.59
N LYS A 46 -16.77 9.48 6.09
CA LYS A 46 -17.97 9.87 6.86
C LYS A 46 -18.33 8.85 7.93
N GLN A 47 -17.92 7.60 7.77
CA GLN A 47 -18.23 6.50 8.69
C GLN A 47 -17.06 6.24 9.64
N ILE A 48 -15.82 6.34 9.15
CA ILE A 48 -14.59 6.21 9.93
C ILE A 48 -13.59 7.20 9.33
N ASP A 49 -13.35 8.31 10.03
CA ASP A 49 -12.55 9.45 9.59
C ASP A 49 -11.13 9.07 9.17
N TRP A 50 -10.50 8.11 9.86
CA TRP A 50 -9.16 7.62 9.58
C TRP A 50 -9.07 6.44 8.60
N ALA A 51 -10.19 5.86 8.13
CA ALA A 51 -10.15 4.60 7.37
C ALA A 51 -9.38 4.70 6.04
N LYS A 52 -9.56 5.80 5.30
CA LYS A 52 -8.84 6.03 4.04
C LYS A 52 -7.34 6.14 4.29
N THR A 53 -6.94 7.01 5.22
CA THR A 53 -5.54 7.22 5.60
C THR A 53 -4.88 5.93 6.07
N ARG A 54 -5.55 5.15 6.92
CA ARG A 54 -5.04 3.84 7.34
C ARG A 54 -4.79 2.92 6.15
N ASN A 55 -5.71 2.86 5.20
CA ASN A 55 -5.62 1.95 4.07
C ASN A 55 -4.60 2.39 3.00
N GLU A 56 -4.43 3.68 2.79
CA GLU A 56 -3.57 4.21 1.71
C GLU A 56 -2.17 4.63 2.18
N GLU A 57 -1.97 4.85 3.48
CA GLU A 57 -0.72 5.41 4.01
C GLU A 57 -0.14 4.58 5.16
N TRP A 58 -0.89 4.37 6.25
CA TRP A 58 -0.33 3.70 7.44
C TRP A 58 -0.12 2.19 7.29
N SER A 59 -1.07 1.49 6.65
CA SER A 59 -0.93 0.06 6.37
C SER A 59 0.24 -0.20 5.42
N PRO A 60 0.42 0.56 4.31
CA PRO A 60 1.64 0.48 3.49
C PRO A 60 2.93 0.77 4.25
N LEU A 61 2.94 1.80 5.10
CA LEU A 61 4.10 2.13 5.92
C LEU A 61 4.50 0.96 6.83
N LYS A 62 3.53 0.29 7.45
CA LYS A 62 3.77 -0.91 8.26
C LYS A 62 4.37 -2.05 7.43
N LEU A 63 3.87 -2.28 6.22
CA LEU A 63 4.42 -3.29 5.31
C LEU A 63 5.84 -2.94 4.85
N LEU A 64 6.12 -1.67 4.58
CA LEU A 64 7.47 -1.18 4.27
C LEU A 64 8.42 -1.45 5.44
N ALA A 65 8.00 -1.12 6.66
CA ALA A 65 8.80 -1.33 7.86
C ALA A 65 9.14 -2.80 8.08
N ASP A 66 8.15 -3.69 7.88
CA ASP A 66 8.36 -5.13 7.97
C ASP A 66 9.29 -5.63 6.85
N GLY A 67 9.14 -5.14 5.62
CA GLY A 67 10.00 -5.49 4.48
C GLY A 67 11.45 -5.02 4.62
N LEU A 68 11.66 -3.88 5.28
CA LEU A 68 12.98 -3.34 5.60
C LEU A 68 13.59 -3.94 6.88
N GLY A 69 12.84 -4.73 7.63
CA GLY A 69 13.28 -5.29 8.91
C GLY A 69 13.46 -4.25 10.02
N LEU A 70 12.67 -3.16 10.00
CA LEU A 70 12.70 -2.13 11.04
C LEU A 70 12.20 -2.68 12.38
N ILE A 71 12.88 -2.33 13.47
CA ILE A 71 12.56 -2.79 14.81
C ILE A 71 11.47 -1.91 15.45
N ASP A 72 10.92 -2.34 16.58
CA ASP A 72 9.81 -1.64 17.23
C ASP A 72 10.22 -0.27 17.77
N GLU A 73 11.49 -0.07 18.10
CA GLU A 73 12.09 1.17 18.59
C GLU A 73 12.41 2.17 17.47
N ASP A 74 12.46 1.72 16.21
CA ASP A 74 12.60 2.62 15.07
C ASP A 74 11.38 3.55 15.01
N THR A 75 11.61 4.78 14.56
CA THR A 75 10.59 5.82 14.62
C THR A 75 10.20 6.31 13.24
N PHE A 76 8.99 6.84 13.14
CA PHE A 76 8.52 7.55 11.98
C PHE A 76 7.74 8.79 12.38
N CYS A 77 7.72 9.78 11.49
CA CYS A 77 6.84 10.94 11.56
C CYS A 77 6.00 10.97 10.29
N TRP A 78 4.68 11.13 10.42
CA TRP A 78 3.76 11.27 9.30
C TRP A 78 3.56 12.76 8.98
N THR A 79 4.00 13.17 7.80
CA THR A 79 4.12 14.57 7.37
C THR A 79 3.42 14.79 6.03
N PRO A 80 2.09 14.59 5.91
CA PRO A 80 1.40 14.58 4.62
C PRO A 80 1.38 15.95 3.88
N ALA A 81 1.72 17.03 4.57
CA ALA A 81 1.90 18.36 3.96
C ALA A 81 3.36 18.68 3.61
N GLY A 82 4.30 17.81 4.00
CA GLY A 82 5.72 17.93 3.71
C GLY A 82 6.09 17.42 2.32
N ALA A 83 7.37 17.53 1.99
CA ALA A 83 7.89 16.96 0.73
C ALA A 83 7.97 15.42 0.75
N ALA A 84 7.95 14.82 1.94
CA ALA A 84 7.83 13.38 2.15
C ALA A 84 6.55 13.14 2.96
N ASP A 85 5.81 12.08 2.66
CA ASP A 85 4.64 11.68 3.43
C ASP A 85 5.09 11.08 4.77
N PHE A 86 6.26 10.44 4.80
CA PHE A 86 6.87 9.91 6.01
C PHE A 86 8.36 10.25 6.12
N VAL A 87 8.79 10.52 7.35
CA VAL A 87 10.20 10.56 7.71
C VAL A 87 10.48 9.45 8.70
N ILE A 88 11.28 8.46 8.30
CA ILE A 88 11.61 7.28 9.10
C ILE A 88 13.02 7.45 9.65
N ALA A 89 13.22 7.23 10.95
CA ALA A 89 14.54 7.23 11.58
C ALA A 89 14.83 5.85 12.19
N SER A 90 15.95 5.26 11.76
CA SER A 90 16.47 3.99 12.27
C SER A 90 17.96 4.10 12.53
N GLY A 91 18.35 4.07 13.81
CA GLY A 91 19.72 4.39 14.23
C GLY A 91 20.19 5.75 13.70
N ALA A 92 21.27 5.76 12.93
CA ALA A 92 21.83 6.98 12.30
C ALA A 92 21.26 7.27 10.89
N ARG A 93 20.32 6.46 10.40
CA ARG A 93 19.75 6.61 9.05
C ARG A 93 18.39 7.29 9.13
N THR A 94 18.13 8.14 8.14
CA THR A 94 16.83 8.78 7.93
C THR A 94 16.38 8.53 6.50
N LEU A 95 15.17 8.00 6.33
CA LEU A 95 14.52 7.82 5.04
C LEU A 95 13.39 8.84 4.92
N LYS A 96 13.27 9.47 3.76
CA LYS A 96 12.17 10.37 3.41
C LYS A 96 11.34 9.71 2.34
N VAL A 97 10.13 9.29 2.68
CA VAL A 97 9.31 8.41 1.84
C VAL A 97 8.08 9.15 1.34
N GLN A 98 7.88 9.15 0.03
CA GLN A 98 6.61 9.47 -0.62
C GLN A 98 5.80 8.19 -0.79
N CYS A 99 4.49 8.23 -0.56
CA CYS A 99 3.59 7.09 -0.66
C CYS A 99 2.60 7.29 -1.82
N THR A 100 2.32 6.22 -2.57
CA THR A 100 1.30 6.21 -3.63
C THR A 100 0.63 4.84 -3.74
N MET A 101 -0.52 4.80 -4.39
CA MET A 101 -1.28 3.58 -4.68
C MET A 101 -1.07 3.17 -6.13
N ALA A 102 -0.96 1.87 -6.39
CA ALA A 102 -1.08 1.30 -7.73
C ALA A 102 -2.31 0.39 -7.79
N TYR A 103 -2.98 0.39 -8.94
CA TYR A 103 -4.13 -0.44 -9.26
C TYR A 103 -3.90 -1.12 -10.62
N ASP A 104 -4.54 -2.24 -10.90
CA ASP A 104 -4.48 -2.92 -12.19
C ASP A 104 -5.13 -2.06 -13.29
N GLU A 105 -4.39 -1.47 -14.23
CA GLU A 105 -4.99 -0.57 -15.25
C GLU A 105 -5.75 -1.33 -16.35
N ARG A 106 -6.91 -1.87 -16.00
CA ARG A 106 -7.85 -2.51 -16.93
C ARG A 106 -8.63 -1.44 -17.70
N SER A 107 -8.93 -1.74 -18.98
CA SER A 107 -9.70 -0.84 -19.83
C SER A 107 -11.08 -0.52 -19.25
N GLU A 108 -11.53 0.74 -19.40
CA GLU A 108 -12.84 1.21 -18.90
C GLU A 108 -13.95 0.32 -19.46
N GLY A 109 -14.58 -0.47 -18.57
CA GLY A 109 -15.57 -1.49 -18.92
C GLY A 109 -15.33 -2.85 -18.24
N GLN A 110 -14.10 -3.14 -17.81
CA GLN A 110 -13.77 -4.38 -17.10
C GLN A 110 -13.84 -4.28 -15.57
N TYR A 111 -13.83 -3.06 -15.00
CA TYR A 111 -14.14 -2.86 -13.58
C TYR A 111 -15.63 -3.05 -13.33
N ARG A 112 -16.02 -4.30 -13.06
CA ARG A 112 -17.35 -4.56 -12.50
C ARG A 112 -17.35 -4.05 -11.06
N ALA A 113 -17.97 -2.88 -10.85
CA ALA A 113 -18.11 -2.28 -9.54
C ALA A 113 -18.57 -3.30 -8.49
N GLY A 114 -17.81 -3.42 -7.40
CA GLY A 114 -18.23 -4.14 -6.19
C GLY A 114 -18.17 -5.67 -6.24
N HIS A 115 -17.42 -6.28 -7.15
CA HIS A 115 -17.19 -7.72 -7.12
C HIS A 115 -15.90 -8.06 -6.36
N LEU A 116 -16.04 -8.78 -5.26
CA LEU A 116 -14.93 -9.44 -4.58
C LEU A 116 -14.91 -10.90 -5.02
N TYR A 117 -13.74 -11.41 -5.36
CA TYR A 117 -13.61 -12.81 -5.71
C TYR A 117 -13.89 -13.68 -4.49
N ARG A 118 -14.67 -14.76 -4.67
CA ARG A 118 -15.01 -15.69 -3.58
C ARG A 118 -13.80 -16.17 -2.79
N LYS A 119 -12.67 -16.44 -3.47
CA LYS A 119 -11.41 -16.85 -2.82
C LYS A 119 -10.77 -15.73 -2.00
N GLU A 120 -10.88 -14.47 -2.45
CA GLU A 120 -10.41 -13.31 -1.68
C GLU A 120 -11.29 -13.09 -0.44
N GLN A 121 -12.61 -13.33 -0.56
CA GLN A 121 -13.51 -13.31 0.59
C GLN A 121 -13.22 -14.44 1.57
N GLU A 122 -13.03 -15.67 1.09
CA GLU A 122 -12.69 -16.83 1.91
C GLU A 122 -11.32 -16.64 2.59
N PHE A 123 -10.31 -16.19 1.85
CA PHE A 123 -8.97 -15.88 2.39
C PHE A 123 -9.03 -14.74 3.42
N GLY A 124 -9.74 -13.66 3.13
CA GLY A 124 -9.90 -12.58 4.09
C GLY A 124 -10.67 -13.06 5.33
N ALA A 125 -11.74 -13.84 5.18
CA ALA A 125 -12.50 -14.39 6.30
C ALA A 125 -11.64 -15.31 7.18
N THR A 126 -10.80 -16.17 6.60
CA THR A 126 -9.83 -16.98 7.36
C THR A 126 -8.80 -16.14 8.10
N ASN A 127 -8.56 -14.91 7.65
CA ASN A 127 -7.67 -13.93 8.28
C ASN A 127 -8.44 -12.87 9.10
N GLY A 128 -9.72 -13.09 9.39
CA GLY A 128 -10.51 -12.17 10.23
C GLY A 128 -10.99 -10.88 9.55
N ARG A 129 -10.88 -10.79 8.22
CA ARG A 129 -11.36 -9.69 7.39
C ARG A 129 -12.71 -10.10 6.78
N TYR A 130 -13.80 -9.51 7.26
CA TYR A 130 -15.15 -9.75 6.74
C TYR A 130 -15.57 -8.75 5.67
N PHE A 131 -16.29 -9.26 4.67
CA PHE A 131 -16.77 -8.50 3.50
C PHE A 131 -18.31 -8.47 3.47
N GLY A 132 -18.93 -7.53 4.18
CA GLY A 132 -20.40 -7.41 4.29
C GLY A 132 -21.12 -6.83 3.06
N GLY A 133 -20.54 -6.92 1.88
CA GLY A 133 -21.16 -6.38 0.66
C GLY A 133 -20.26 -6.44 -0.56
N GLY A 134 -20.79 -7.05 -1.61
CA GLY A 134 -20.19 -7.21 -2.93
C GLY A 134 -20.87 -8.39 -3.62
N ARG A 135 -21.23 -8.27 -4.90
CA ARG A 135 -21.74 -9.43 -5.63
C ARG A 135 -20.56 -10.39 -5.79
N ILE A 136 -20.70 -11.64 -5.35
CA ILE A 136 -19.74 -12.69 -5.65
C ILE A 136 -19.62 -12.71 -7.17
N SER A 137 -18.44 -12.38 -7.72
CA SER A 137 -18.20 -12.58 -9.14
C SER A 137 -18.26 -14.08 -9.42
N GLU A 138 -18.94 -14.45 -10.50
CA GLU A 138 -18.76 -15.78 -11.06
C GLU A 138 -17.26 -15.99 -11.38
N PRO A 139 -16.74 -17.23 -11.27
CA PRO A 139 -15.36 -17.51 -11.63
C PRO A 139 -15.08 -17.03 -13.05
N THR A 140 -14.35 -15.93 -13.19
CA THR A 140 -13.77 -15.56 -14.48
C THR A 140 -12.52 -16.39 -14.68
N VAL A 141 -12.35 -16.91 -15.90
CA VAL A 141 -11.07 -17.45 -16.35
C VAL A 141 -10.08 -16.30 -16.27
N ARG A 142 -9.10 -16.38 -15.37
CA ARG A 142 -8.04 -15.39 -15.26
C ARG A 142 -7.12 -15.54 -16.47
N ASP A 143 -6.90 -14.44 -17.17
CA ASP A 143 -5.76 -14.32 -18.06
C ASP A 143 -4.62 -13.68 -17.28
N VAL A 144 -3.76 -14.53 -16.72
CA VAL A 144 -2.61 -14.10 -15.92
C VAL A 144 -1.66 -13.21 -16.72
N ALA A 145 -1.61 -13.37 -18.05
CA ALA A 145 -0.81 -12.49 -18.91
C ALA A 145 -1.43 -11.10 -19.03
N GLU A 146 -2.76 -10.99 -19.15
CA GLU A 146 -3.49 -9.72 -19.09
C GLU A 146 -3.31 -9.05 -17.71
N ASP A 147 -3.47 -9.80 -16.63
CA ASP A 147 -3.26 -9.31 -15.26
C ASP A 147 -1.83 -8.78 -15.07
N LEU A 148 -0.83 -9.48 -15.60
CA LEU A 148 0.57 -9.05 -15.52
C LEU A 148 0.80 -7.74 -16.27
N VAL A 149 0.19 -7.57 -17.44
CA VAL A 149 0.29 -6.34 -18.25
C VAL A 149 -0.39 -5.16 -17.53
N THR A 150 -1.60 -5.35 -17.03
CA THR A 150 -2.37 -4.29 -16.38
C THR A 150 -1.77 -3.86 -15.04
N TRP A 151 -1.24 -4.78 -14.24
CA TRP A 151 -0.50 -4.45 -13.01
C TRP A 151 0.79 -3.67 -13.30
N ARG A 152 1.55 -4.07 -14.32
CA ARG A 152 2.75 -3.33 -14.73
C ARG A 152 2.42 -1.91 -15.18
N ALA A 153 1.36 -1.74 -15.98
CA ALA A 153 0.87 -0.42 -16.40
C ALA A 153 0.47 0.44 -15.19
N GLY A 154 -0.25 -0.13 -14.23
CA GLY A 154 -0.61 0.51 -12.97
C GLY A 154 0.57 0.99 -12.14
N ILE A 155 1.59 0.15 -11.97
CA ILE A 155 2.82 0.52 -11.27
C ILE A 155 3.52 1.67 -12.01
N VAL A 156 3.64 1.59 -13.34
CA VAL A 156 4.23 2.65 -14.17
C VAL A 156 3.48 3.97 -13.99
N SER A 157 2.14 3.93 -14.01
CA SER A 157 1.27 5.08 -13.86
C SER A 157 1.40 5.72 -12.48
N ALA A 158 1.37 4.92 -11.42
CA ALA A 158 1.56 5.38 -10.04
C ALA A 158 2.90 6.10 -9.85
N VAL A 159 3.99 5.54 -10.39
CA VAL A 159 5.33 6.14 -10.33
C VAL A 159 5.37 7.44 -11.15
N LYS A 160 4.90 7.42 -12.40
CA LYS A 160 4.84 8.61 -13.26
C LYS A 160 4.07 9.76 -12.61
N SER A 161 2.94 9.46 -11.97
CA SER A 161 2.13 10.49 -11.31
C SER A 161 2.94 11.28 -10.28
N LYS A 162 3.74 10.58 -9.45
CA LYS A 162 4.61 11.22 -8.46
C LYS A 162 5.80 11.92 -9.09
N MET A 163 6.31 11.42 -10.22
CA MET A 163 7.38 12.08 -10.97
C MET A 163 6.97 13.42 -11.60
N THR A 164 5.67 13.67 -11.84
CA THR A 164 5.23 14.97 -12.37
C THR A 164 5.49 16.13 -11.40
N ASN A 165 5.71 15.85 -10.11
CA ASN A 165 6.01 16.86 -9.12
C ASN A 165 7.51 17.20 -9.12
N VAL A 166 7.87 18.20 -9.93
CA VAL A 166 9.27 18.69 -10.06
C VAL A 166 9.88 19.17 -8.74
N SER A 167 9.07 19.51 -7.73
CA SER A 167 9.60 19.92 -6.43
C SER A 167 10.37 18.81 -5.72
N TYR A 168 10.17 17.55 -6.11
CA TYR A 168 10.81 16.38 -5.50
C TYR A 168 12.27 16.17 -5.93
N GLU A 169 12.70 16.78 -7.03
CA GLU A 169 14.08 16.63 -7.52
C GLU A 169 15.11 17.13 -6.48
N GLY A 170 16.16 16.33 -6.26
CA GLY A 170 17.25 16.66 -5.34
C GLY A 170 16.93 16.53 -3.85
N GLN A 171 15.72 16.10 -3.47
CA GLN A 171 15.31 15.99 -2.07
C GLN A 171 15.75 14.69 -1.36
N GLY A 172 16.29 13.73 -2.12
CA GLY A 172 16.71 12.43 -1.60
C GLY A 172 15.53 11.60 -1.11
N LEU A 173 14.45 11.57 -1.89
CA LEU A 173 13.22 10.85 -1.54
C LEU A 173 13.32 9.39 -1.97
N ASP A 174 12.64 8.52 -1.24
CA ASP A 174 12.26 7.19 -1.68
C ASP A 174 10.77 7.17 -2.01
N LEU A 175 10.36 6.25 -2.88
CA LEU A 175 8.96 6.04 -3.23
C LEU A 175 8.47 4.71 -2.68
N LEU A 176 7.38 4.74 -1.93
CA LEU A 176 6.58 3.59 -1.53
C LEU A 176 5.33 3.50 -2.42
N VAL A 177 5.17 2.38 -3.11
CA VAL A 177 3.98 2.05 -3.91
C VAL A 177 3.23 0.92 -3.23
N PHE A 178 1.97 1.15 -2.84
CA PHE A 178 1.09 0.10 -2.38
C PHE A 178 0.31 -0.49 -3.55
N ALA A 179 0.68 -1.70 -3.97
CA ALA A 179 0.06 -2.45 -5.07
C ALA A 179 -0.92 -3.48 -4.49
N ARG A 180 -1.98 -3.00 -3.83
CA ARG A 180 -2.89 -3.83 -3.05
C ARG A 180 -3.56 -4.91 -3.91
N GLY A 181 -3.30 -6.18 -3.60
CA GLY A 181 -3.88 -7.33 -4.31
C GLY A 181 -3.04 -7.86 -5.47
N CYS A 182 -1.94 -7.20 -5.84
CA CYS A 182 -1.05 -7.62 -6.91
C CYS A 182 -0.50 -9.04 -6.71
N ALA A 183 -0.07 -9.38 -5.50
CA ALA A 183 0.45 -10.71 -5.18
C ALA A 183 -0.65 -11.79 -5.21
N PHE A 184 -1.90 -11.41 -4.95
CA PHE A 184 -3.03 -12.33 -5.06
C PHE A 184 -3.46 -12.54 -6.52
N ASP A 185 -3.40 -11.49 -7.34
CA ASP A 185 -3.72 -11.57 -8.77
C ASP A 185 -2.66 -12.33 -9.55
N LEU A 186 -1.39 -12.13 -9.19
CA LEU A 186 -0.21 -12.69 -9.84
C LEU A 186 0.50 -13.72 -8.96
N ILE A 187 -0.26 -14.66 -8.36
CA ILE A 187 0.25 -15.66 -7.40
C ILE A 187 1.44 -16.49 -7.91
N ASP A 188 1.55 -16.65 -9.24
CA ASP A 188 2.63 -17.39 -9.90
C ASP A 188 3.90 -16.54 -10.15
N PHE A 189 3.88 -15.25 -9.79
CA PHE A 189 4.99 -14.31 -9.94
C PHE A 189 5.39 -13.72 -8.60
N SER A 190 6.69 -13.58 -8.38
CA SER A 190 7.17 -12.70 -7.31
C SER A 190 6.85 -11.24 -7.63
N LEU A 191 6.64 -10.43 -6.59
CA LEU A 191 6.40 -8.99 -6.79
C LEU A 191 7.56 -8.31 -7.52
N GLU A 192 8.79 -8.80 -7.33
CA GLU A 192 9.96 -8.29 -8.04
C GLU A 192 9.90 -8.57 -9.55
N GLU A 193 9.46 -9.76 -9.97
CA GLU A 193 9.27 -10.12 -11.40
C GLU A 193 8.20 -9.28 -12.09
N VAL A 194 7.27 -8.71 -11.32
CA VAL A 194 6.25 -7.77 -11.82
C VAL A 194 6.85 -6.36 -11.90
N VAL A 195 7.43 -5.88 -10.80
CA VAL A 195 7.87 -4.50 -10.60
C VAL A 195 9.11 -4.13 -11.42
N ARG A 196 10.13 -5.00 -11.45
CA ARG A 196 11.40 -4.68 -12.10
C ARG A 196 11.22 -4.39 -13.60
N PRO A 197 10.46 -5.18 -14.39
CA PRO A 197 10.15 -4.83 -15.77
C PRO A 197 9.34 -3.54 -15.93
N ALA A 198 8.40 -3.25 -15.03
CA ALA A 198 7.63 -2.00 -15.04
C ALA A 198 8.54 -0.77 -14.85
N LEU A 199 9.45 -0.81 -13.87
CA LEU A 199 10.39 0.29 -13.64
C LEU A 199 11.47 0.39 -14.73
N ASN A 200 11.86 -0.73 -15.35
CA ASN A 200 12.77 -0.71 -16.50
C ASN A 200 12.14 0.01 -17.71
N GLN A 201 10.82 -0.11 -17.92
CA GLN A 201 10.11 0.62 -18.98
C GLN A 201 10.19 2.15 -18.81
N LEU A 202 10.23 2.63 -17.57
CA LEU A 202 10.42 4.05 -17.27
C LEU A 202 11.87 4.50 -17.50
N GLY A 203 12.83 3.58 -17.34
CA GLY A 203 14.25 3.87 -17.32
C GLY A 203 14.74 4.24 -15.91
N PRO A 204 15.69 3.48 -15.33
CA PRO A 204 16.30 3.79 -14.03
C PRO A 204 16.82 5.22 -13.91
N GLU A 205 17.37 5.74 -15.00
CA GLU A 205 17.88 7.11 -15.10
C GLU A 205 16.79 8.19 -15.07
N TYR A 206 15.53 7.83 -15.33
CA TYR A 206 14.43 8.77 -15.38
C TYR A 206 13.75 8.88 -14.02
N TRP A 207 13.31 7.77 -13.43
CA TRP A 207 12.74 7.79 -12.08
C TRP A 207 13.81 8.03 -11.00
N GLY A 208 15.05 7.58 -11.24
CA GLY A 208 16.21 7.76 -10.36
C GLY A 208 16.72 9.20 -10.25
N ARG A 209 16.11 10.17 -10.98
CA ARG A 209 16.35 11.61 -10.77
C ARG A 209 15.64 12.14 -9.54
N ILE A 210 14.51 11.51 -9.22
CA ILE A 210 13.60 11.96 -8.16
C ILE A 210 13.73 11.04 -6.96
N PHE A 211 13.70 9.72 -7.19
CA PHE A 211 13.70 8.71 -6.14
C PHE A 211 15.00 7.93 -6.08
N ALA A 212 15.58 7.78 -4.89
CA ALA A 212 16.77 6.95 -4.69
C ALA A 212 16.40 5.46 -4.72
N ASN A 213 15.27 5.11 -4.12
CA ASN A 213 14.72 3.76 -4.11
C ASN A 213 13.22 3.78 -4.44
N VAL A 214 12.75 2.69 -5.05
CA VAL A 214 11.33 2.37 -5.17
C VAL A 214 11.06 1.08 -4.40
N TYR A 215 10.19 1.19 -3.41
CA TYR A 215 9.64 0.08 -2.63
C TYR A 215 8.22 -0.19 -3.13
N VAL A 216 7.93 -1.44 -3.45
CA VAL A 216 6.56 -1.87 -3.77
C VAL A 216 6.14 -2.90 -2.73
N VAL A 217 4.99 -2.65 -2.10
CA VAL A 217 4.43 -3.52 -1.06
C VAL A 217 3.06 -4.02 -1.49
N ASP A 218 2.75 -5.23 -1.06
CA ASP A 218 1.41 -5.80 -0.97
C ASP A 218 1.29 -6.55 0.38
N ASP A 219 0.09 -6.97 0.78
CA ASP A 219 -0.20 -7.59 2.10
C ASP A 219 0.78 -8.74 2.48
N HIS A 220 1.41 -9.40 1.49
CA HIS A 220 2.32 -10.53 1.68
C HIS A 220 3.60 -10.47 0.86
N ALA A 221 3.89 -9.34 0.19
CA ALA A 221 5.01 -9.24 -0.71
C ALA A 221 5.70 -7.89 -0.61
N PHE A 222 7.02 -7.92 -0.79
CA PHE A 222 7.88 -6.74 -0.75
C PHE A 222 8.89 -6.83 -1.89
N ALA A 223 9.03 -5.74 -2.63
CA ALA A 223 10.06 -5.58 -3.65
C ALA A 223 10.80 -4.27 -3.41
N HIS A 224 12.13 -4.32 -3.43
CA HIS A 224 13.00 -3.15 -3.33
C HIS A 224 13.83 -3.01 -4.61
N ILE A 225 13.61 -1.92 -5.32
CA ILE A 225 14.36 -1.57 -6.52
C ILE A 225 15.18 -0.32 -6.25
N ALA A 226 16.49 -0.49 -6.14
CA ALA A 226 17.44 0.62 -6.03
C ALA A 226 17.82 1.15 -7.41
N LYS A 227 18.18 2.44 -7.47
CA LYS A 227 18.82 3.01 -8.65
C LYS A 227 20.19 2.32 -8.84
N LEU A 228 20.35 1.59 -9.95
CA LEU A 228 21.64 1.02 -10.37
C LEU A 228 22.50 2.10 -11.04
#